data_AF-A0A1Y1ZC74-F1
#
_entry.id   AF-A0A1Y1ZC74-F1
#
_cell.length_a   1.000
_cell.length_b   1.000
_cell.length_c   1.000
_cell.angle_alpha   90.00
_cell.angle_beta   90.00
_cell.angle_gamma   90.00
#
_symmetry.space_group_name_H-M   'P 1'
#
loop_
_entity.id
_entity.type
_entity.pdbx_description
1 polymer ?
#
loop_
_entity_poly.entity_id
_entity_poly.type
_entity_poly.pdbx_seq_one_letter_code
_entity_poly.pdbx_strand_id
1 'polypeptide(L)'
;MALTHTVTAFASFGVGVRCLSLAMSKRPWFDRLEFHALHAVAFGGVGYWYYNYEQRQNQALEVRKQRLLERKQRLLAQESA
;
A
#
# COMPACT_ATOMS: atom_id res chain seq x y z
N MET A 1 -6.70 0.14 -3.21
CA MET A 1 -6.01 1.29 -3.85
C MET A 1 -5.52 0.92 -5.25
N ALA A 2 -5.04 1.84 -6.08
CA ALA A 2 -4.37 1.47 -7.33
C ALA A 2 -2.91 1.08 -7.05
N LEU A 3 -2.45 -0.05 -7.62
CA LEU A 3 -1.08 -0.56 -7.42
C LEU A 3 -0.02 0.51 -7.76
N THR A 4 -0.21 1.20 -8.88
CA THR A 4 0.68 2.27 -9.33
C THR A 4 0.79 3.40 -8.32
N HIS A 5 -0.32 3.75 -7.65
CA HIS A 5 -0.31 4.77 -6.61
C HIS A 5 0.53 4.35 -5.41
N THR A 6 0.34 3.12 -4.91
CA THR A 6 1.10 2.60 -3.78
C THR A 6 2.58 2.49 -4.11
N VAL A 7 2.94 1.95 -5.27
CA VAL A 7 4.34 1.80 -5.68
C VAL A 7 5.00 3.17 -5.88
N THR A 8 4.35 4.10 -6.60
CA THR A 8 4.92 5.44 -6.85
C THR A 8 5.03 6.27 -5.57
N ALA A 9 4.07 6.17 -4.64
CA ALA A 9 4.13 6.87 -3.37
C ALA A 9 5.31 6.38 -2.52
N PHE A 10 5.46 5.07 -2.37
CA PHE A 10 6.59 4.51 -1.63
C PHE A 10 7.93 4.72 -2.34
N ALA A 11 8.00 4.61 -3.67
CA ALA A 11 9.21 4.90 -4.42
C ALA A 11 9.65 6.36 -4.25
N SER A 12 8.71 7.32 -4.35
CA SER A 12 8.96 8.74 -4.09
C SER A 12 9.43 8.99 -2.66
N PHE A 13 8.84 8.28 -1.69
CA PHE A 13 9.29 8.31 -0.31
C PHE A 13 10.74 7.82 -0.17
N GLY A 14 11.12 6.72 -0.82
CA GLY A 14 12.50 6.21 -0.83
C GLY A 14 13.50 7.20 -1.40
N VAL A 15 13.15 7.90 -2.48
CA VAL A 15 13.96 9.00 -3.03
C VAL A 15 14.08 10.13 -2.00
N GLY A 16 12.98 10.52 -1.36
CA GLY A 16 12.96 11.54 -0.31
C GLY A 16 13.86 11.19 0.87
N VAL A 17 13.87 9.93 1.32
CA VAL A 17 14.77 9.42 2.38
C VAL A 17 16.23 9.57 1.97
N ARG A 18 16.57 9.27 0.71
CA ARG A 18 17.94 9.45 0.21
C ARG A 18 18.34 10.93 0.18
N CYS A 19 17.46 11.82 -0.30
CA CYS A 19 17.69 13.26 -0.28
C CYS A 19 17.88 13.78 1.15
N LEU A 20 17.06 13.32 2.11
CA LEU A 20 17.16 13.70 3.52
C LEU A 20 18.50 13.24 4.13
N SER A 21 18.93 12.00 3.84
CA SER A 21 20.23 11.48 4.28
C SER A 21 21.40 12.32 3.76
N LEU A 22 21.35 12.76 2.49
CA LEU A 22 22.35 13.63 1.89
C LEU A 22 22.34 15.03 2.51
N ALA A 23 21.15 15.60 2.74
CA ALA A 23 20.99 16.88 3.40
C ALA A 23 21.58 16.87 4.82
N MET A 24 21.31 15.82 5.60
CA MET A 24 21.92 15.64 6.93
C MET A 24 23.44 15.51 6.86
N SER A 25 23.97 14.91 5.80
CA SER A 25 25.40 14.75 5.58
C SER A 25 26.07 16.01 4.97
N LYS A 26 25.32 17.12 4.80
CA LYS A 26 25.76 18.34 4.10
C LYS A 26 26.30 18.08 2.68
N ARG A 27 25.78 17.05 2.00
CA ARG A 27 26.11 16.71 0.62
C ARG A 27 25.05 17.26 -0.33
N PRO A 28 25.38 17.48 -1.62
CA PRO A 28 24.40 17.85 -2.63
C PRO A 28 23.24 16.85 -2.69
N TRP A 29 22.01 17.35 -2.88
CA TRP A 29 20.80 16.50 -2.78
C TRP A 29 20.70 15.43 -3.85
N PHE A 30 21.28 15.67 -5.03
CA PHE A 30 21.29 14.72 -6.14
C PHE A 30 22.65 14.04 -6.32
N ASP A 31 23.44 13.97 -5.24
CA ASP A 31 24.71 13.24 -5.25
C ASP A 31 24.46 11.75 -5.48
N ARG A 32 25.03 11.23 -6.58
CA ARG A 32 24.92 9.84 -7.03
C ARG A 32 23.47 9.37 -7.23
N LEU A 33 22.90 9.70 -8.39
CA LEU A 33 21.53 9.36 -8.80
C LEU A 33 21.25 7.85 -8.79
N GLU A 34 22.26 7.01 -8.98
CA GLU A 34 22.16 5.56 -8.90
C GLU A 34 21.65 5.09 -7.52
N PHE A 35 22.03 5.77 -6.44
CA PHE A 35 21.53 5.44 -5.10
C PHE A 35 20.09 5.89 -4.89
N HIS A 36 19.65 6.96 -5.56
CA HIS A 36 18.25 7.37 -5.53
C HIS A 36 17.37 6.34 -6.24
N ALA A 37 17.82 5.85 -7.39
CA ALA A 37 17.16 4.76 -8.10
C ALA A 37 17.10 3.48 -7.24
N LEU A 38 18.19 3.13 -6.56
CA LEU A 38 18.22 1.99 -5.65
C LEU A 38 17.20 2.13 -4.51
N HIS A 39 17.11 3.31 -3.89
CA HIS A 39 16.13 3.56 -2.83
C HIS A 39 14.69 3.58 -3.37
N ALA A 40 14.47 4.16 -4.55
CA ALA A 40 13.17 4.14 -5.22
C ALA A 40 12.69 2.70 -5.47
N VAL A 41 13.57 1.83 -5.96
CA VAL A 41 13.26 0.41 -6.20
C VAL A 41 13.03 -0.33 -4.88
N ALA A 42 13.88 -0.12 -3.88
CA ALA A 42 13.75 -0.78 -2.58
C ALA A 42 12.41 -0.43 -1.91
N PHE A 43 12.10 0.87 -1.77
CA PHE A 43 10.84 1.29 -1.17
C PHE A 43 9.64 1.02 -2.08
N GLY A 44 9.76 1.17 -3.40
CA GLY A 44 8.72 0.77 -4.35
C GLY A 44 8.35 -0.71 -4.23
N GLY A 45 9.34 -1.58 -4.01
CA GLY A 45 9.13 -3.00 -3.69
C GLY A 45 8.36 -3.22 -2.39
N VAL A 46 8.64 -2.42 -1.35
CA VAL A 46 7.84 -2.43 -0.11
C VAL A 46 6.39 -1.99 -0.38
N GLY A 47 6.19 -0.96 -1.20
CA GLY A 47 4.86 -0.51 -1.62
C GLY A 47 4.08 -1.59 -2.38
N TYR A 48 4.76 -2.34 -3.28
CA TYR A 48 4.18 -3.49 -3.97
C TYR A 48 3.76 -4.59 -2.97
N TRP A 49 4.63 -4.93 -2.01
CA TRP A 49 4.30 -5.92 -0.99
C TRP A 49 3.11 -5.49 -0.13
N TYR A 50 3.09 -4.25 0.33
CA TYR A 50 1.98 -3.68 1.09
C TYR A 50 0.66 -3.73 0.33
N TYR A 51 0.67 -3.39 -0.95
CA TYR A 51 -0.51 -3.47 -1.81
C TYR A 51 -1.11 -4.88 -1.85
N ASN A 52 -0.26 -5.90 -2.04
CA ASN A 52 -0.71 -7.29 -2.05
C ASN A 52 -1.29 -7.70 -0.70
N TYR A 53 -0.69 -7.26 0.40
CA TYR A 53 -1.19 -7.55 1.74
C TYR A 53 -2.56 -6.89 1.99
N GLU A 54 -2.74 -5.62 1.61
CA GLU A 54 -4.02 -4.92 1.69
C GLU A 54 -5.10 -5.62 0.85
N GLN A 55 -4.76 -6.02 -0.38
CA GLN A 55 -5.68 -6.71 -1.28
C GLN A 55 -6.25 -7.99 -0.66
N ARG A 56 -5.40 -8.79 -0.01
CA ARG A 56 -5.83 -10.04 0.67
C ARG A 56 -6.75 -9.76 1.85
N GLN A 57 -6.48 -8.70 2.62
CA GLN A 57 -7.33 -8.31 3.74
C GLN A 57 -8.70 -7.80 3.26
N ASN A 58 -8.73 -6.96 2.23
CA ASN A 58 -9.98 -6.45 1.67
C ASN A 58 -10.85 -7.58 1.10
N GLN A 59 -10.25 -8.55 0.41
CA GLN A 59 -10.97 -9.75 -0.04
C GLN A 59 -11.58 -10.53 1.14
N ALA A 60 -10.82 -10.73 2.21
CA ALA A 60 -11.32 -11.43 3.40
C ALA A 60 -12.46 -10.65 4.10
N LEU A 61 -12.38 -9.33 4.14
CA LEU A 61 -13.43 -8.46 4.68
C LEU A 61 -14.71 -8.52 3.83
N GLU A 62 -14.58 -8.51 2.50
CA GLU A 62 -15.74 -8.57 1.61
C GLU A 62 -16.49 -9.90 1.75
N VAL A 63 -15.77 -11.02 1.84
CA VAL A 63 -16.38 -12.34 2.11
C VAL A 63 -17.08 -12.39 3.47
N ARG A 64 -16.52 -11.73 4.49
CA ARG A 64 -17.18 -11.63 5.81
C ARG A 64 -18.44 -10.77 5.73
N LYS A 65 -18.39 -9.65 5.01
CA LYS A 65 -19.52 -8.74 4.81
C LYS A 65 -20.66 -9.44 4.08
N GLN A 66 -20.39 -10.18 3.01
CA GLN A 66 -21.40 -10.97 2.29
C GLN A 66 -22.11 -11.97 3.20
N ARG A 67 -21.36 -12.74 4.00
CA ARG A 67 -21.94 -13.68 4.98
C ARG A 67 -22.83 -13.00 6.02
N LEU A 68 -22.48 -11.79 6.46
CA LEU A 68 -23.31 -11.03 7.39
C LEU A 68 -24.62 -10.55 6.73
N LEU A 69 -24.56 -10.12 5.46
CA LEU A 69 -25.73 -9.71 4.71
C LEU A 69 -26.68 -10.88 4.43
N GLU A 70 -26.16 -12.05 4.04
CA GLU A 70 -26.96 -13.26 3.86
C GLU A 70 -27.68 -13.67 5.16
N ARG A 71 -26.98 -13.63 6.29
CA ARG A 71 -27.59 -13.91 7.59
C ARG A 71 -28.71 -12.94 7.92
N LYS A 72 -28.51 -11.64 7.69
CA LYS A 72 -29.54 -10.62 7.89
C LYS A 72 -30.77 -10.88 7.01
N GLN A 73 -30.57 -11.22 5.73
CA GLN A 73 -31.67 -11.53 4.82
C GLN A 73 -32.47 -12.76 5.26
N ARG A 74 -31.80 -13.81 5.74
CA ARG A 74 -32.47 -15.01 6.27
C ARG A 74 -33.33 -14.70 7.50
N LEU A 75 -32.82 -13.88 8.41
CA LEU A 75 -33.58 -13.48 9.60
C LEU A 75 -34.83 -12.66 9.24
N LEU A 76 -34.69 -11.70 8.31
CA LEU A 76 -35.82 -10.91 7.84
C LEU A 76 -36.87 -11.78 7.12
N ALA A 77 -36.44 -12.75 6.31
CA ALA A 77 -37.34 -13.68 5.64
C ALA A 77 -38.10 -14.58 6.63
N GLN A 78 -37.48 -14.94 7.75
CA GLN A 78 -38.11 -15.69 8.84
C GLN A 78 -39.11 -14.84 9.64
N GLU A 79 -38.86 -13.54 9.79
CA GLU A 79 -39.77 -12.63 10.50
C GLU A 79 -41.01 -12.26 9.68
N SER A 80 -40.91 -12.29 8.34
CA SER A 80 -42.01 -12.02 7.42
C SER A 80 -42.88 -13.24 7.08
N ALA A 81 -42.55 -14.42 7.60
CA ALA A 81 -43.27 -15.68 7.38
C ALA A 81 -44.04 -16.09 8.64
#